data_AF-A0A8C9YIU5-F1
#
_entry.id   AF-A0A8C9YIU5-F1
#
_cell.length_a   1.000
_cell.length_b   1.000
_cell.length_c   1.000
_cell.angle_alpha   90.00
_cell.angle_beta   90.00
_cell.angle_gamma   90.00
#
_symmetry.space_group_name_H-M   'P 1'
#
loop_
_entity.id
_entity.type
_entity.pdbx_description
1 polymer ?
#
loop_
_entity_poly.entity_id
_entity_poly.type
_entity_poly.pdbx_seq_one_letter_code
_entity_poly.pdbx_strand_id
1 'polypeptide(L)'
;MFQSMIQAAHSRLPPSFYSPMVARTAPGQTSIWNGLIYPSAWATAMSNLGMPPISMTGQQPMPDFDPSLGLMSGITPLNPMMPSLGMAPLPLSQDATVVREIIHCKSCTLFPPNPNLPPPATRERPPGCKTVFVGGLPENATEQLIVEVFGQCGDIAAIRRSKKNFCHIRFAEEFTVDKALLLSGYRIRLGSSTDKKDSGRLHVDFAQARDDLYEWECRQRMLAREERHRRKVEEDRLRPPSPPPIVHYSEHECSQLGDKIKDDNKFPEAVRVLSTWLERGEVNRRNANNFYSMIQSSNSHIRRLMSEKRQHEKEVEEAKDKFKTAMATILTQCESSHTVHAYVVSG
;
A
#
# COMPACT_ATOMS: atom_id res chain seq x y z
N MET A 1 -9.92 52.52 16.35
CA MET A 1 -8.58 52.92 15.88
C MET A 1 -7.70 51.73 15.47
N PHE A 2 -7.65 50.63 16.23
CA PHE A 2 -6.84 49.45 15.84
C PHE A 2 -7.45 48.67 14.65
N GLN A 3 -8.78 48.53 14.62
CA GLN A 3 -9.50 47.84 13.53
C GLN A 3 -9.44 48.60 12.20
N SER A 4 -9.44 49.94 12.25
CA SER A 4 -9.27 50.81 11.07
C SER A 4 -7.86 50.76 10.48
N MET A 5 -6.82 50.44 11.28
CA MET A 5 -5.45 50.27 10.77
C MET A 5 -5.26 48.92 10.07
N ILE A 6 -5.90 47.85 10.54
CA ILE A 6 -5.88 46.53 9.87
C ILE A 6 -6.60 46.61 8.52
N GLN A 7 -7.73 47.32 8.44
CA GLN A 7 -8.45 47.57 7.18
C GLN A 7 -7.64 48.41 6.17
N ALA A 8 -6.81 49.33 6.66
CA ALA A 8 -5.94 50.18 5.84
C ALA A 8 -4.69 49.45 5.30
N ALA A 9 -4.27 48.35 5.94
CA ALA A 9 -3.16 47.51 5.47
C ALA A 9 -3.59 46.57 4.33
N HIS A 10 -4.82 46.07 4.36
CA HIS A 10 -5.38 45.22 3.29
C HIS A 10 -5.63 45.97 1.98
N SER A 11 -5.74 47.30 2.00
CA SER A 11 -6.09 48.14 0.85
C SER A 11 -4.87 48.69 0.07
N ARG A 12 -3.64 48.31 0.44
CA ARG A 12 -2.39 48.80 -0.18
C ARG A 12 -1.57 47.74 -0.92
N LEU A 13 -2.13 46.57 -1.20
CA LEU A 13 -1.51 45.56 -2.06
C LEU A 13 -2.16 45.58 -3.46
N PRO A 14 -1.37 45.56 -4.56
CA PRO A 14 -1.92 45.51 -5.90
C PRO A 14 -2.68 44.19 -6.14
N PRO A 15 -3.79 44.22 -6.89
CA PRO A 15 -4.59 43.04 -7.17
C PRO A 15 -3.91 42.20 -8.27
N SER A 16 -2.88 41.45 -7.92
CA SER A 16 -2.29 40.44 -8.81
C SER A 16 -2.11 39.07 -8.14
N PHE A 17 -2.71 38.87 -6.96
CA PHE A 17 -2.67 37.59 -6.23
C PHE A 17 -4.06 37.00 -5.93
N TYR A 18 -5.12 37.61 -6.47
CA TYR A 18 -6.47 37.04 -6.43
C TYR A 18 -6.95 36.76 -7.85
N SER A 19 -6.69 35.55 -8.34
CA SER A 19 -7.61 34.91 -9.27
C SER A 19 -8.46 33.92 -8.50
N PRO A 20 -9.76 34.20 -8.36
CA PRO A 20 -10.77 33.18 -8.47
C PRO A 20 -11.57 33.39 -9.77
N MET A 21 -11.77 32.29 -10.48
CA MET A 21 -12.66 32.22 -11.64
C MET A 21 -14.00 32.90 -11.34
N VAL A 22 -14.45 33.70 -12.30
CA VAL A 22 -15.74 34.38 -12.32
C VAL A 22 -16.88 33.36 -12.43
N ALA A 23 -17.87 33.45 -11.54
CA ALA A 23 -19.26 33.14 -11.85
C ALA A 23 -20.20 34.09 -11.08
N ARG A 24 -21.16 34.65 -11.81
CA ARG A 24 -22.22 35.62 -11.44
C ARG A 24 -23.08 35.09 -10.26
N THR A 25 -23.77 35.86 -9.40
CA THR A 25 -24.83 36.86 -9.67
C THR A 25 -25.36 37.46 -8.33
N ALA A 26 -25.75 38.74 -8.36
CA ALA A 26 -26.77 39.48 -7.56
C ALA A 26 -26.65 39.72 -6.01
N PRO A 27 -27.09 40.91 -5.51
CA PRO A 27 -26.94 41.36 -4.12
C PRO A 27 -28.23 41.21 -3.27
N GLY A 28 -28.09 41.03 -1.95
CA GLY A 28 -29.23 41.19 -1.04
C GLY A 28 -29.03 40.69 0.39
N GLN A 29 -29.24 41.62 1.34
CA GLN A 29 -29.66 41.45 2.73
C GLN A 29 -28.63 41.05 3.81
N THR A 30 -28.44 42.02 4.70
CA THR A 30 -27.98 41.92 6.08
C THR A 30 -29.03 41.24 6.96
N SER A 31 -28.62 40.28 7.79
CA SER A 31 -29.19 40.06 9.12
C SER A 31 -28.20 39.32 10.03
N ILE A 32 -27.90 39.95 11.15
CA ILE A 32 -27.24 39.36 12.32
C ILE A 32 -28.31 38.58 13.08
N TRP A 33 -28.04 37.35 13.53
CA TRP A 33 -28.22 36.89 14.92
C TRP A 33 -27.77 35.43 15.11
N ASN A 34 -27.16 35.23 16.28
CA ASN A 34 -26.70 34.00 16.93
C ASN A 34 -27.47 32.70 16.66
N GLY A 35 -26.75 31.57 16.71
CA GLY A 35 -27.38 30.26 16.90
C GLY A 35 -26.38 29.11 16.96
N LEU A 36 -26.28 28.48 18.12
CA LEU A 36 -25.52 27.26 18.37
C LEU A 36 -26.05 26.07 17.56
N ILE A 37 -25.10 25.23 17.13
CA ILE A 37 -25.12 23.76 16.97
C ILE A 37 -26.48 23.08 17.27
N TYR A 38 -27.10 22.43 16.28
CA TYR A 38 -27.80 21.14 16.48
C TYR A 38 -27.81 20.26 15.19
N PRO A 39 -27.77 18.91 15.28
CA PRO A 39 -27.36 17.99 14.21
C PRO A 39 -28.46 17.49 13.24
N SER A 40 -29.51 18.26 12.94
CA SER A 40 -30.65 17.73 12.17
C SER A 40 -30.61 17.90 10.65
N ALA A 41 -29.62 18.61 10.09
CA ALA A 41 -29.55 18.84 8.64
C ALA A 41 -29.24 17.58 7.81
N TRP A 42 -28.50 16.62 8.39
CA TRP A 42 -28.16 15.36 7.71
C TRP A 42 -29.37 14.40 7.64
N ALA A 43 -30.19 14.34 8.69
CA ALA A 43 -31.37 13.47 8.74
C ALA A 43 -32.44 13.89 7.71
N THR A 44 -32.61 15.20 7.48
CA THR A 44 -33.54 15.72 6.46
C THR A 44 -33.00 15.51 5.05
N ALA A 45 -31.68 15.54 4.85
CA ALA A 45 -31.07 15.32 3.53
C ALA A 45 -31.19 13.86 3.03
N MET A 46 -31.24 12.86 3.93
CA MET A 46 -31.33 11.45 3.54
C MET A 46 -32.77 10.92 3.32
N SER A 47 -33.79 11.64 3.80
CA SER A 47 -35.21 11.30 3.53
C SER A 47 -35.63 11.54 2.08
N ASN A 48 -35.01 12.52 1.40
CA ASN A 48 -35.32 12.88 0.01
C ASN A 48 -34.74 11.92 -1.05
N LEU A 49 -34.00 10.88 -0.66
CA LEU A 49 -33.42 9.88 -1.57
C LEU A 49 -34.15 8.52 -1.53
N GLY A 50 -35.34 8.44 -0.92
CA GLY A 50 -36.26 7.32 -1.11
C GLY A 50 -35.76 5.95 -0.62
N MET A 51 -34.87 5.92 0.37
CA MET A 51 -34.39 4.67 0.98
C MET A 51 -35.05 4.44 2.35
N PRO A 52 -35.63 3.26 2.63
CA PRO A 52 -36.24 2.99 3.92
C PRO A 52 -35.17 2.81 5.01
N PRO A 53 -35.41 3.28 6.25
CA PRO A 53 -34.45 3.16 7.34
C PRO A 53 -34.38 1.72 7.86
N ILE A 54 -33.16 1.20 7.98
CA ILE A 54 -32.88 -0.10 8.62
C ILE A 54 -32.95 0.10 10.14
N SER A 55 -33.93 -0.52 10.79
CA SER A 55 -34.05 -0.58 12.25
C SER A 55 -33.02 -1.52 12.85
N MET A 56 -32.26 -1.04 13.85
CA MET A 56 -31.47 -1.86 14.76
C MET A 56 -32.37 -2.37 15.89
N THR A 57 -32.87 -3.59 15.76
CA THR A 57 -33.42 -4.40 16.87
C THR A 57 -33.13 -5.86 16.58
N GLY A 58 -32.47 -6.54 17.52
CA GLY A 58 -32.04 -7.92 17.37
C GLY A 58 -33.17 -8.95 17.45
N GLN A 59 -33.00 -10.05 16.70
CA GLN A 59 -33.25 -11.45 17.07
C GLN A 59 -33.04 -12.34 15.82
N GLN A 60 -32.39 -13.49 16.00
CA GLN A 60 -32.33 -14.64 15.06
C GLN A 60 -33.76 -15.24 14.90
N PRO A 61 -34.14 -15.97 13.81
CA PRO A 61 -33.46 -17.18 13.29
C PRO A 61 -33.56 -17.47 11.76
N MET A 62 -32.94 -18.57 11.32
CA MET A 62 -32.91 -19.20 9.96
C MET A 62 -34.31 -19.50 9.37
N PRO A 63 -34.47 -19.76 8.04
CA PRO A 63 -34.46 -21.15 7.55
C PRO A 63 -34.00 -21.43 6.07
N ASP A 64 -33.44 -22.65 5.88
CA ASP A 64 -33.59 -23.70 4.84
C ASP A 64 -33.71 -23.48 3.30
N PHE A 65 -32.86 -24.23 2.57
CA PHE A 65 -33.06 -25.17 1.41
C PHE A 65 -34.42 -25.13 0.64
N ASP A 66 -34.60 -25.27 -0.70
CA ASP A 66 -33.79 -25.77 -1.85
C ASP A 66 -34.54 -25.48 -3.21
N PRO A 67 -34.34 -26.14 -4.38
CA PRO A 67 -33.90 -25.50 -5.64
C PRO A 67 -34.87 -25.77 -6.83
N SER A 68 -34.44 -25.41 -8.05
CA SER A 68 -34.94 -25.87 -9.37
C SER A 68 -35.94 -24.97 -10.15
N LEU A 69 -35.63 -24.84 -11.46
CA LEU A 69 -36.40 -24.23 -12.58
C LEU A 69 -36.40 -22.69 -12.59
N GLY A 70 -36.01 -21.94 -13.63
CA GLY A 70 -35.84 -22.17 -15.07
C GLY A 70 -36.29 -20.88 -15.79
N LEU A 71 -35.70 -20.57 -16.95
CA LEU A 71 -36.07 -19.56 -17.98
C LEU A 71 -35.17 -18.32 -18.20
N MET A 72 -34.41 -18.47 -19.30
CA MET A 72 -33.83 -17.55 -20.28
C MET A 72 -34.47 -16.15 -20.47
N SER A 73 -33.60 -15.15 -20.70
CA SER A 73 -33.51 -14.35 -21.95
C SER A 73 -32.39 -13.29 -21.77
N GLY A 74 -31.38 -13.09 -22.61
CA GLY A 74 -31.15 -13.52 -23.98
C GLY A 74 -31.10 -12.36 -24.99
N ILE A 75 -30.24 -11.35 -24.82
CA ILE A 75 -29.88 -10.41 -25.92
C ILE A 75 -28.41 -9.94 -25.81
N THR A 76 -27.63 -10.27 -26.84
CA THR A 76 -26.23 -9.90 -27.18
C THR A 76 -26.15 -8.53 -27.93
N PRO A 77 -24.99 -8.08 -28.46
CA PRO A 77 -23.66 -7.85 -27.87
C PRO A 77 -23.11 -6.43 -28.21
N LEU A 78 -22.15 -5.89 -27.45
CA LEU A 78 -21.22 -4.86 -27.96
C LEU A 78 -19.83 -5.10 -27.37
N ASN A 79 -18.88 -5.30 -28.28
CA ASN A 79 -17.48 -5.61 -28.05
C ASN A 79 -16.67 -4.30 -27.87
N PRO A 80 -15.75 -4.19 -26.89
CA PRO A 80 -14.65 -3.25 -26.99
C PRO A 80 -13.32 -4.00 -27.17
N MET A 81 -12.59 -3.62 -28.21
CA MET A 81 -11.25 -4.10 -28.51
C MET A 81 -10.25 -3.75 -27.39
N MET A 82 -9.46 -4.73 -26.95
CA MET A 82 -8.03 -4.60 -26.65
C MET A 82 -7.40 -6.01 -26.51
N PRO A 83 -6.18 -6.26 -27.03
CA PRO A 83 -5.59 -7.59 -27.05
C PRO A 83 -5.17 -8.07 -25.67
N SER A 84 -5.79 -9.17 -25.27
CA SER A 84 -5.40 -10.09 -24.21
C SER A 84 -3.91 -10.47 -24.31
N LEU A 85 -3.08 -9.98 -23.38
CA LEU A 85 -1.93 -10.72 -22.89
C LEU A 85 -2.41 -11.74 -21.86
N GLY A 86 -3.27 -12.65 -22.31
CA GLY A 86 -3.67 -13.84 -21.58
C GLY A 86 -2.60 -14.89 -21.76
N MET A 87 -1.65 -14.94 -20.84
CA MET A 87 -0.91 -16.17 -20.56
C MET A 87 -1.93 -17.17 -20.01
N ALA A 88 -2.63 -17.85 -20.90
CA ALA A 88 -3.31 -19.08 -20.57
C ALA A 88 -2.25 -20.04 -20.01
N PRO A 89 -2.50 -20.74 -18.90
CA PRO A 89 -1.64 -21.84 -18.51
C PRO A 89 -1.72 -22.85 -19.66
N LEU A 90 -0.57 -23.12 -20.28
CA LEU A 90 -0.38 -24.27 -21.15
C LEU A 90 -0.99 -25.49 -20.45
N PRO A 91 -1.79 -26.32 -21.14
CA PRO A 91 -2.11 -27.64 -20.61
C PRO A 91 -0.77 -28.37 -20.55
N LEU A 92 -0.20 -28.46 -19.35
CA LEU A 92 0.88 -29.38 -19.07
C LEU A 92 0.33 -30.75 -19.46
N SER A 93 0.83 -31.28 -20.57
CA SER A 93 0.76 -32.69 -20.89
C SER A 93 1.43 -33.45 -19.75
N GLN A 94 0.66 -33.75 -18.69
CA GLN A 94 1.01 -34.75 -17.69
C GLN A 94 0.73 -36.13 -18.30
N ASP A 95 1.51 -36.45 -19.31
CA ASP A 95 1.82 -37.83 -19.68
C ASP A 95 3.35 -37.93 -19.81
N ALA A 96 4.03 -37.46 -18.76
CA ALA A 96 5.30 -38.06 -18.43
C ALA A 96 4.95 -39.43 -17.85
N THR A 97 5.10 -40.47 -18.66
CA THR A 97 5.17 -41.84 -18.18
C THR A 97 6.23 -41.87 -17.07
N VAL A 98 5.79 -41.81 -15.81
CA VAL A 98 6.68 -41.93 -14.66
C VAL A 98 7.16 -43.37 -14.70
N VAL A 99 8.29 -43.62 -15.36
CA VAL A 99 9.01 -44.89 -15.28
C VAL A 99 9.40 -45.03 -13.83
N ARG A 100 8.57 -45.75 -13.07
CA ARG A 100 8.83 -46.09 -11.67
C ARG A 100 9.92 -47.15 -11.71
N GLU A 101 11.17 -46.74 -11.54
CA GLU A 101 12.32 -47.65 -11.57
C GLU A 101 12.41 -48.48 -10.29
N ILE A 102 13.14 -49.61 -10.36
CA ILE A 102 13.41 -50.42 -9.17
C ILE A 102 14.41 -49.68 -8.29
N ILE A 103 13.99 -49.30 -7.08
CA ILE A 103 14.84 -48.56 -6.14
C ILE A 103 15.60 -49.58 -5.29
N HIS A 104 16.92 -49.57 -5.38
CA HIS A 104 17.80 -50.43 -4.61
C HIS A 104 18.36 -49.66 -3.40
N CYS A 105 18.03 -50.12 -2.19
CA CYS A 105 18.60 -49.65 -0.94
C CYS A 105 19.56 -50.72 -0.37
N LYS A 106 20.41 -50.36 0.59
CA LYS A 106 21.36 -51.27 1.24
C LYS A 106 20.65 -52.42 1.96
N SER A 107 19.46 -52.13 2.52
CA SER A 107 18.71 -53.10 3.33
C SER A 107 17.45 -53.65 2.65
N CYS A 108 17.02 -53.07 1.51
CA CYS A 108 15.80 -53.49 0.81
C CYS A 108 15.79 -53.11 -0.68
N THR A 109 14.90 -53.74 -1.44
CA THR A 109 14.61 -53.37 -2.84
C THR A 109 13.13 -53.04 -2.98
N LEU A 110 12.82 -51.91 -3.61
CA LEU A 110 11.46 -51.47 -3.92
C LEU A 110 11.15 -51.74 -5.39
N PHE A 111 10.17 -52.60 -5.65
CA PHE A 111 9.69 -52.90 -6.98
C PHE A 111 8.48 -52.03 -7.33
N PRO A 112 8.43 -51.46 -8.54
CA PRO A 112 7.34 -50.58 -8.93
C PRO A 112 6.00 -51.33 -9.04
N PRO A 113 4.87 -50.65 -8.77
CA PRO A 113 3.55 -51.20 -9.03
C PRO A 113 3.33 -51.43 -10.54
N ASN A 114 2.47 -52.39 -10.88
CA ASN A 114 2.07 -52.64 -12.26
C ASN A 114 1.35 -51.40 -12.83
N PRO A 115 1.80 -50.82 -13.96
CA PRO A 115 1.23 -49.61 -14.54
C PRO A 115 -0.24 -49.75 -14.98
N ASN A 116 -0.73 -50.98 -15.11
CA ASN A 116 -2.12 -51.27 -15.51
C ASN A 116 -3.15 -51.17 -14.38
N LEU A 117 -2.72 -50.87 -13.15
CA LEU A 117 -3.62 -50.69 -12.01
C LEU A 117 -3.91 -49.21 -11.78
N PRO A 118 -5.15 -48.84 -11.41
CA PRO A 118 -5.49 -47.47 -11.08
C PRO A 118 -4.57 -46.94 -9.98
N PRO A 119 -4.16 -45.65 -10.03
CA PRO A 119 -3.39 -45.02 -8.98
C PRO A 119 -4.05 -45.26 -7.61
N PRO A 120 -3.28 -45.56 -6.54
CA PRO A 120 -3.84 -45.68 -5.20
C PRO A 120 -4.64 -44.43 -4.87
N ALA A 121 -5.84 -44.59 -4.30
CA ALA A 121 -6.63 -43.46 -3.84
C ALA A 121 -5.82 -42.67 -2.80
N THR A 122 -5.53 -41.40 -3.10
CA THR A 122 -4.89 -40.45 -2.19
C THR A 122 -5.95 -39.55 -1.60
N ARG A 123 -5.80 -39.18 -0.32
CA ARG A 123 -6.69 -38.22 0.33
C ARG A 123 -6.41 -36.81 -0.17
N GLU A 124 -7.35 -35.89 0.06
CA GLU A 124 -7.08 -34.46 -0.13
C GLU A 124 -5.99 -34.00 0.83
N ARG A 125 -5.04 -33.21 0.32
CA ARG A 125 -3.89 -32.70 1.07
C ARG A 125 -4.36 -31.72 2.17
N PRO A 126 -4.11 -32.03 3.45
CA PRO A 126 -4.40 -31.10 4.53
C PRO A 126 -3.54 -29.83 4.45
N PRO A 127 -4.03 -28.66 4.92
CA PRO A 127 -3.23 -27.43 4.96
C PRO A 127 -1.95 -27.59 5.79
N GLY A 128 -0.80 -27.25 5.19
CA GLY A 128 0.50 -27.35 5.85
C GLY A 128 0.96 -28.78 6.15
N CYS A 129 0.40 -29.79 5.46
CA CYS A 129 0.77 -31.18 5.64
C CYS A 129 2.26 -31.42 5.39
N LYS A 130 2.99 -31.81 6.44
CA LYS A 130 4.40 -32.25 6.39
C LYS A 130 4.54 -33.72 6.77
N THR A 131 3.46 -34.33 7.25
CA THR A 131 3.44 -35.71 7.72
C THR A 131 2.77 -36.61 6.69
N VAL A 132 3.44 -37.70 6.33
CA VAL A 132 2.87 -38.79 5.52
C VAL A 132 2.48 -39.96 6.40
N PHE A 133 1.40 -40.63 6.02
CA PHE A 133 1.03 -41.94 6.50
C PHE A 133 1.68 -42.99 5.60
N VAL A 134 2.37 -43.96 6.18
CA VAL A 134 2.97 -45.08 5.46
C VAL A 134 2.41 -46.38 6.04
N GLY A 135 1.60 -47.08 5.26
CA GLY A 135 1.05 -48.39 5.56
C GLY A 135 1.72 -49.50 4.75
N GLY A 136 1.52 -50.75 5.20
CA GLY A 136 1.99 -51.94 4.48
C GLY A 136 3.51 -52.16 4.56
N LEU A 137 4.13 -51.65 5.63
CA LEU A 137 5.50 -51.98 5.99
C LEU A 137 5.62 -53.47 6.38
N PRO A 138 6.74 -54.13 6.06
CA PRO A 138 6.98 -55.51 6.49
C PRO A 138 7.05 -55.58 8.03
N GLU A 139 6.70 -56.74 8.60
CA GLU A 139 6.65 -56.94 10.06
C GLU A 139 8.02 -56.71 10.71
N ASN A 140 9.08 -57.11 10.00
CA ASN A 140 10.47 -56.93 10.40
C ASN A 140 11.07 -55.57 10.01
N ALA A 141 10.26 -54.58 9.57
CA ALA A 141 10.77 -53.25 9.23
C ALA A 141 11.43 -52.58 10.45
N THR A 142 12.68 -52.15 10.32
CA THR A 142 13.37 -51.32 11.32
C THR A 142 13.13 -49.83 11.06
N GLU A 143 13.36 -48.97 12.05
CA GLU A 143 13.29 -47.52 11.82
C GLU A 143 14.39 -47.06 10.84
N GLN A 144 15.57 -47.68 10.90
CA GLN A 144 16.68 -47.42 9.99
C GLN A 144 16.29 -47.62 8.52
N LEU A 145 15.50 -48.67 8.23
CA LEU A 145 14.96 -48.91 6.89
C LEU A 145 14.07 -47.76 6.42
N ILE A 146 13.20 -47.26 7.31
CA ILE A 146 12.28 -46.15 6.98
C ILE A 146 13.10 -44.89 6.68
N VAL A 147 14.13 -44.60 7.47
CA VAL A 147 15.05 -43.49 7.22
C VAL A 147 15.81 -43.68 5.91
N GLU A 148 16.25 -44.90 5.60
CA GLU A 148 17.00 -45.20 4.38
C GLU A 148 16.15 -45.01 3.11
N VAL A 149 14.88 -45.42 3.15
CA VAL A 149 13.95 -45.31 2.02
C VAL A 149 13.42 -43.88 1.88
N PHE A 150 12.85 -43.33 2.96
CA PHE A 150 12.17 -42.02 2.90
C PHE A 150 13.12 -40.84 3.07
N GLY A 151 14.32 -41.05 3.61
CA GLY A 151 15.36 -40.03 3.69
C GLY A 151 15.91 -39.63 2.31
N GLN A 152 15.79 -40.51 1.30
CA GLN A 152 16.12 -40.15 -0.09
C GLN A 152 15.14 -39.13 -0.67
N CYS A 153 13.90 -39.09 -0.16
CA CYS A 153 12.89 -38.11 -0.59
C CYS A 153 13.14 -36.74 0.04
N GLY A 154 13.61 -36.70 1.30
CA GLY A 154 14.05 -35.50 2.00
C GLY A 154 14.21 -35.71 3.51
N ASP A 155 14.54 -34.63 4.22
CA ASP A 155 14.92 -34.68 5.64
C ASP A 155 13.74 -35.03 6.55
N ILE A 156 13.91 -36.11 7.32
CA ILE A 156 12.92 -36.61 8.27
C ILE A 156 13.10 -35.90 9.61
N ALA A 157 12.06 -35.21 10.06
CA ALA A 157 12.03 -34.53 11.35
C ALA A 157 11.61 -35.46 12.50
N ALA A 158 10.66 -36.37 12.26
CA ALA A 158 10.22 -37.33 13.26
C ALA A 158 9.55 -38.57 12.63
N ILE A 159 9.73 -39.73 13.26
CA ILE A 159 9.06 -40.99 12.87
C ILE A 159 8.21 -41.47 14.06
N ARG A 160 6.91 -41.72 13.83
CA ARG A 160 5.99 -42.29 14.82
C ARG A 160 5.47 -43.64 14.31
N ARG A 161 6.00 -44.74 14.84
CA ARG A 161 5.58 -46.11 14.49
C ARG A 161 4.38 -46.57 15.30
N SER A 162 3.50 -47.35 14.65
CA SER A 162 2.37 -48.01 15.28
C SER A 162 2.55 -49.53 15.32
N LYS A 163 1.78 -50.20 16.18
CA LYS A 163 1.75 -51.67 16.31
C LYS A 163 1.08 -52.37 15.11
N LYS A 164 0.37 -51.64 14.26
CA LYS A 164 -0.39 -52.17 13.11
C LYS A 164 0.34 -52.00 11.77
N ASN A 165 1.65 -52.21 11.73
CA ASN A 165 2.48 -52.14 10.51
C ASN A 165 2.30 -50.85 9.68
N PHE A 166 2.03 -49.73 10.37
CA PHE A 166 2.01 -48.41 9.77
C PHE A 166 2.89 -47.45 10.57
N CYS A 167 3.40 -46.41 9.91
CA CYS A 167 4.10 -45.32 10.55
C CYS A 167 3.61 -43.97 10.01
N HIS A 168 3.84 -42.93 10.81
CA HIS A 168 3.72 -41.55 10.38
C HIS A 168 5.12 -40.96 10.31
N ILE A 169 5.48 -40.38 9.18
CA ILE A 169 6.79 -39.75 8.97
C ILE A 169 6.54 -38.27 8.77
N ARG A 170 7.10 -37.46 9.66
CA ARG A 170 7.07 -36.01 9.55
C ARG A 170 8.37 -35.54 8.88
N PHE A 171 8.25 -34.83 7.78
CA PHE A 171 9.37 -34.19 7.10
C PHE A 171 9.63 -32.77 7.62
N ALA A 172 10.84 -32.26 7.41
CA ALA A 172 11.16 -30.86 7.67
C ALA A 172 10.37 -29.91 6.75
N GLU A 173 10.25 -30.31 5.48
CA GLU A 173 9.69 -29.51 4.40
C GLU A 173 8.39 -30.09 3.82
N GLU A 174 7.53 -29.18 3.33
CA GLU A 174 6.19 -29.53 2.82
C GLU A 174 6.25 -30.21 1.44
N PHE A 175 7.18 -29.81 0.57
CA PHE A 175 7.31 -30.38 -0.80
C PHE A 175 7.85 -31.81 -0.81
N THR A 176 8.50 -32.25 0.27
CA THR A 176 9.03 -33.60 0.42
C THR A 176 7.91 -34.65 0.50
N VAL A 177 6.75 -34.24 1.01
CA VAL A 177 5.54 -35.08 1.09
C VAL A 177 5.11 -35.57 -0.29
N ASP A 178 5.17 -34.69 -1.30
CA ASP A 178 4.79 -35.03 -2.68
C ASP A 178 5.72 -36.08 -3.28
N LYS A 179 7.03 -35.99 -2.99
CA LYS A 179 8.02 -37.00 -3.41
C LYS A 179 7.80 -38.35 -2.73
N ALA A 180 7.49 -38.34 -1.43
CA ALA A 180 7.20 -39.56 -0.69
C ALA A 180 5.93 -40.25 -1.19
N LEU A 181 4.92 -39.48 -1.64
CA LEU A 181 3.67 -40.01 -2.19
C LEU A 181 3.90 -40.85 -3.46
N LEU A 182 4.93 -40.55 -4.24
CA LEU A 182 5.31 -41.35 -5.43
C LEU A 182 5.71 -42.79 -5.09
N LEU A 183 6.18 -43.04 -3.87
CA LEU A 183 6.51 -44.38 -3.37
C LEU A 183 5.26 -45.21 -3.02
N SER A 184 4.07 -44.62 -3.06
CA SER A 184 2.81 -45.33 -2.86
C SER A 184 2.60 -46.38 -3.97
N GLY A 185 2.35 -47.62 -3.56
CA GLY A 185 2.15 -48.77 -4.44
C GLY A 185 3.39 -49.63 -4.68
N TYR A 186 4.59 -49.18 -4.28
CA TYR A 186 5.81 -49.99 -4.42
C TYR A 186 5.77 -51.23 -3.51
N ARG A 187 6.32 -52.34 -4.01
CA ARG A 187 6.49 -53.57 -3.23
C ARG A 187 7.88 -53.57 -2.61
N ILE A 188 7.96 -53.59 -1.29
CA ILE A 188 9.22 -53.63 -0.55
C ILE A 188 9.60 -55.08 -0.23
N ARG A 189 10.88 -55.43 -0.42
CA ARG A 189 11.47 -56.71 -0.01
C ARG A 189 12.73 -56.45 0.80
N LEU A 190 12.83 -57.03 2.01
CA LEU A 190 13.99 -56.91 2.89
C LEU A 190 15.07 -57.94 2.53
N GLY A 191 16.31 -57.47 2.28
CA GLY A 191 17.46 -58.32 1.96
C GLY A 191 17.19 -59.34 0.83
N SER A 192 17.69 -60.57 1.01
CA SER A 192 17.47 -61.70 0.07
C SER A 192 16.30 -62.62 0.47
N SER A 193 15.66 -62.39 1.62
CA SER A 193 14.57 -63.23 2.12
C SER A 193 13.37 -63.19 1.17
N THR A 194 12.75 -64.34 0.90
CA THR A 194 11.49 -64.48 0.15
C THR A 194 10.28 -64.65 1.05
N ASP A 195 10.46 -64.55 2.38
CA ASP A 195 9.39 -64.80 3.34
C ASP A 195 8.31 -63.72 3.29
N LYS A 196 7.06 -64.15 3.54
CA LYS A 196 5.88 -63.26 3.56
C LYS A 196 5.99 -62.15 4.63
N LYS A 197 6.83 -62.34 5.64
CA LYS A 197 7.06 -61.38 6.74
C LYS A 197 8.04 -60.26 6.38
N ASP A 198 8.89 -60.53 5.38
CA ASP A 198 9.94 -59.63 4.89
C ASP A 198 9.54 -58.90 3.59
N SER A 199 8.30 -59.12 3.13
CA SER A 199 7.72 -58.45 1.97
C SER A 199 6.49 -57.65 2.37
N GLY A 200 6.35 -56.44 1.81
CA GLY A 200 5.20 -55.57 2.03
C GLY A 200 4.80 -54.81 0.77
N ARG A 201 3.60 -54.22 0.76
CA ARG A 201 3.17 -53.27 -0.28
C ARG A 201 2.98 -51.91 0.37
N LEU A 202 3.85 -50.98 0.03
CA LEU A 202 3.83 -49.64 0.59
C LEU A 202 2.57 -48.91 0.12
N HIS A 203 1.89 -48.28 1.06
CA HIS A 203 0.84 -47.32 0.80
C HIS A 203 1.22 -46.03 1.50
N VAL A 204 1.60 -45.02 0.72
CA VAL A 204 1.90 -43.69 1.21
C VAL A 204 0.71 -42.79 0.90
N ASP A 205 0.26 -42.03 1.89
CA ASP A 205 -0.84 -41.08 1.77
C ASP A 205 -0.62 -39.87 2.70
N PHE A 206 -1.38 -38.79 2.49
CA PHE A 206 -1.31 -37.63 3.38
C PHE A 206 -1.81 -37.98 4.79
N ALA A 207 -1.08 -37.55 5.81
CA ALA A 207 -1.52 -37.68 7.20
C ALA A 207 -2.05 -36.36 7.73
N GLN A 208 -3.17 -36.43 8.46
CA GLN A 208 -3.68 -35.29 9.20
C GLN A 208 -3.00 -35.23 10.58
N ALA A 209 -1.84 -34.59 10.64
CA ALA A 209 -1.13 -34.35 11.90
C ALA A 209 -1.62 -33.05 12.56
N ARG A 210 -1.88 -33.10 13.88
CA ARG A 210 -2.28 -31.93 14.67
C ARG A 210 -1.20 -30.84 14.68
N ASP A 211 0.07 -31.26 14.81
CA ASP A 211 1.21 -30.35 14.89
C ASP A 211 1.36 -29.54 13.59
N ASP A 212 1.17 -30.19 12.43
CA ASP A 212 1.24 -29.57 11.11
C ASP A 212 0.12 -28.53 10.92
N LEU A 213 -1.12 -28.88 11.30
CA LEU A 213 -2.25 -27.95 11.26
C LEU A 213 -2.01 -26.73 12.16
N TYR A 214 -1.51 -26.95 13.37
CA TYR A 214 -1.22 -25.87 14.31
C TYR A 214 -0.15 -24.90 13.78
N GLU A 215 0.94 -25.43 13.22
CA GLU A 215 1.98 -24.61 12.59
C GLU A 215 1.43 -23.79 11.42
N TRP A 216 0.59 -24.40 10.58
CA TRP A 216 -0.06 -23.71 9.47
C TRP A 216 -0.96 -22.58 9.95
N GLU A 217 -1.82 -22.81 10.94
CA GLU A 217 -2.69 -21.78 11.51
C GLU A 217 -1.89 -20.63 12.13
N CYS A 218 -0.80 -20.94 12.85
CA CYS A 218 0.09 -19.93 13.40
C CYS A 218 0.72 -19.06 12.29
N ARG A 219 1.16 -19.68 11.20
CA ARG A 219 1.67 -18.97 10.02
C ARG A 219 0.60 -18.07 9.40
N GLN A 220 -0.63 -18.55 9.24
CA GLN A 220 -1.74 -17.75 8.72
C GLN A 220 -2.05 -16.54 9.61
N ARG A 221 -2.05 -16.71 10.94
CA ARG A 221 -2.25 -15.60 11.88
C ARG A 221 -1.11 -14.58 11.82
N MET A 222 0.13 -15.00 11.57
CA MET A 222 1.27 -14.10 11.38
C MET A 222 1.10 -13.27 10.10
N LEU A 223 0.83 -13.91 8.96
CA LEU A 223 0.60 -13.23 7.68
C LEU A 223 -0.55 -12.22 7.77
N ALA A 224 -1.65 -12.59 8.43
CA ALA A 224 -2.78 -11.68 8.63
C ALA A 224 -2.43 -10.46 9.50
N ARG A 225 -1.52 -10.59 10.48
CA ARG A 225 -1.03 -9.45 11.27
C ARG A 225 -0.12 -8.56 10.45
N GLU A 226 0.78 -9.15 9.69
CA GLU A 226 1.70 -8.42 8.83
C GLU A 226 0.95 -7.63 7.76
N GLU A 227 -0.07 -8.22 7.13
CA GLU A 227 -0.90 -7.53 6.14
C GLU A 227 -1.67 -6.35 6.74
N ARG A 228 -2.23 -6.52 7.96
CA ARG A 228 -2.84 -5.39 8.69
C ARG A 228 -1.83 -4.31 9.02
N HIS A 229 -0.62 -4.70 9.43
CA HIS A 229 0.45 -3.77 9.73
C HIS A 229 0.87 -2.99 8.47
N ARG A 230 1.08 -3.68 7.35
CA ARG A 230 1.43 -3.10 6.05
C ARG A 230 0.35 -2.12 5.58
N ARG A 231 -0.92 -2.51 5.67
CA ARG A 231 -2.06 -1.65 5.31
C ARG A 231 -2.12 -0.41 6.21
N LYS A 232 -1.93 -0.56 7.52
CA LYS A 232 -1.91 0.57 8.46
C LYS A 232 -0.77 1.54 8.17
N VAL A 233 0.43 1.03 7.90
CA VAL A 233 1.60 1.87 7.56
C VAL A 233 1.36 2.67 6.28
N GLU A 234 0.78 2.05 5.25
CA GLU A 234 0.45 2.76 4.00
C GLU A 234 -0.69 3.78 4.20
N GLU A 235 -1.71 3.44 4.99
CA GLU A 235 -2.78 4.38 5.35
C GLU A 235 -2.25 5.57 6.16
N ASP A 236 -1.38 5.32 7.15
CA ASP A 236 -0.76 6.37 7.97
C ASP A 236 0.19 7.24 7.14
N ARG A 237 0.82 6.70 6.08
CA ARG A 237 1.61 7.47 5.12
C ARG A 237 0.77 8.42 4.26
N LEU A 238 -0.44 8.01 3.89
CA LEU A 238 -1.38 8.81 3.11
C LEU A 238 -2.14 9.83 3.95
N ARG A 239 -2.14 9.69 5.28
CA ARG A 239 -2.75 10.66 6.17
C ARG A 239 -1.98 11.99 6.04
N PRO A 240 -2.68 13.13 5.81
CA PRO A 240 -2.03 14.43 5.84
C PRO A 240 -1.27 14.63 7.16
N PRO A 241 -0.07 15.25 7.15
CA PRO A 241 0.65 15.54 8.38
C PRO A 241 -0.27 16.34 9.30
N SER A 242 -0.33 15.94 10.58
CA SER A 242 -1.11 16.66 11.58
C SER A 242 -0.74 18.15 11.52
N PRO A 243 -1.72 19.07 11.61
CA PRO A 243 -1.44 20.49 11.57
C PRO A 243 -0.34 20.85 12.58
N PRO A 244 0.64 21.71 12.22
CA PRO A 244 1.70 22.10 13.13
C PRO A 244 1.12 22.57 14.46
N PRO A 245 1.75 22.23 15.61
CA PRO A 245 1.31 22.71 16.90
C PRO A 245 1.13 24.22 16.88
N ILE A 246 -0.05 24.70 17.27
CA ILE A 246 -0.32 26.13 17.34
C ILE A 246 0.42 26.66 18.55
N VAL A 247 1.45 27.49 18.32
CA VAL A 247 2.20 28.14 19.39
C VAL A 247 1.24 29.03 20.19
N HIS A 248 1.12 28.77 21.48
CA HIS A 248 0.28 29.57 22.39
C HIS A 248 1.04 30.80 22.88
N TYR A 249 0.32 31.86 23.22
CA TYR A 249 0.94 33.05 23.79
C TYR A 249 1.53 32.73 25.17
N SER A 250 2.81 33.00 25.33
CA SER A 250 3.48 33.11 26.64
C SER A 250 4.46 34.27 26.58
N GLU A 251 4.88 34.78 27.74
CA GLU A 251 5.87 35.87 27.79
C GLU A 251 7.20 35.48 27.14
N HIS A 252 7.64 34.24 27.36
CA HIS A 252 8.85 33.68 26.74
C HIS A 252 8.71 33.57 25.22
N GLU A 253 7.62 32.99 24.73
CA GLU A 253 7.35 32.88 23.29
C GLU A 253 7.23 34.26 22.64
N CYS A 254 6.63 35.24 23.34
CA CYS A 254 6.49 36.60 22.84
C CYS A 254 7.84 37.30 22.67
N SER A 255 8.76 37.11 23.62
CA SER A 255 10.12 37.64 23.52
C SER A 255 10.86 37.02 22.33
N GLN A 256 10.84 35.68 22.24
CA GLN A 256 11.46 34.96 21.13
C GLN A 256 10.87 35.36 19.77
N LEU A 257 9.55 35.54 19.70
CA LEU A 257 8.86 35.96 18.47
C LEU A 257 9.28 37.37 18.04
N GLY A 258 9.43 38.28 19.00
CA GLY A 258 9.90 39.64 18.75
C GLY A 258 11.29 39.70 18.11
N ASP A 259 12.20 38.80 18.50
CA ASP A 259 13.52 38.70 17.89
C ASP A 259 13.47 38.00 16.51
N LYS A 260 12.64 36.96 16.36
CA LYS A 260 12.43 36.29 15.06
C LYS A 260 11.86 37.23 13.99
N ILE A 261 11.03 38.21 14.36
CA ILE A 261 10.47 39.21 13.42
C ILE A 261 11.56 40.13 12.85
N LYS A 262 12.66 40.33 13.57
CA LYS A 262 13.79 41.16 13.11
C LYS A 262 14.75 40.40 12.19
N ASP A 263 14.66 39.08 12.14
CA ASP A 263 15.50 38.19 11.33
C ASP A 263 14.81 37.86 10.00
N ASP A 264 15.41 38.31 8.88
CA ASP A 264 14.93 38.11 7.51
C ASP A 264 14.62 36.66 7.16
N ASN A 265 15.44 35.72 7.63
CA ASN A 265 15.28 34.31 7.30
C ASN A 265 14.12 33.66 8.07
N LYS A 266 13.72 34.25 9.20
CA LYS A 266 12.67 33.73 10.08
C LYS A 266 11.39 34.55 10.04
N PHE A 267 11.42 35.71 9.39
CA PHE A 267 10.30 36.62 9.28
C PHE A 267 9.00 35.96 8.77
N PRO A 268 9.00 35.12 7.71
CA PRO A 268 7.75 34.51 7.21
C PRO A 268 7.07 33.59 8.23
N GLU A 269 7.87 32.81 8.99
CA GLU A 269 7.35 31.95 10.04
C GLU A 269 6.88 32.76 11.24
N ALA A 270 7.65 33.77 11.64
CA ALA A 270 7.36 34.63 12.76
C ALA A 270 6.07 35.45 12.56
N VAL A 271 5.88 36.03 11.37
CA VAL A 271 4.66 36.79 11.05
C VAL A 271 3.43 35.87 11.04
N ARG A 272 3.56 34.62 10.59
CA ARG A 272 2.45 33.65 10.65
C ARG A 272 2.00 33.40 12.08
N VAL A 273 2.94 33.21 13.02
CA VAL A 273 2.63 33.05 14.44
C VAL A 273 2.00 34.32 15.02
N LEU A 274 2.53 35.50 14.70
CA LEU A 274 1.96 36.78 15.11
C LEU A 274 0.51 36.95 14.61
N SER A 275 0.24 36.64 13.35
CA SER A 275 -1.12 36.66 12.78
C SER A 275 -2.05 35.70 13.51
N THR A 276 -1.60 34.47 13.80
CA THR A 276 -2.41 33.52 14.57
C THR A 276 -2.75 34.04 15.96
N TRP A 277 -1.82 34.70 16.66
CA TRP A 277 -2.10 35.30 17.97
C TRP A 277 -3.09 36.47 17.89
N LEU A 278 -3.01 37.28 16.82
CA LEU A 278 -3.95 38.38 16.57
C LEU A 278 -5.36 37.86 16.24
N GLU A 279 -5.48 36.85 15.38
CA GLU A 279 -6.76 36.23 14.99
C GLU A 279 -7.46 35.55 16.17
N ARG A 280 -6.69 34.93 17.07
CA ARG A 280 -7.23 34.26 18.27
C ARG A 280 -7.59 35.22 19.41
N GLY A 281 -7.21 36.49 19.30
CA GLY A 281 -7.49 37.48 20.35
C GLY A 281 -6.61 37.32 21.60
N GLU A 282 -5.38 36.82 21.47
CA GLU A 282 -4.41 36.71 22.58
C GLU A 282 -3.94 38.10 23.09
N VAL A 283 -4.32 39.17 22.39
CA VAL A 283 -4.03 40.57 22.76
C VAL A 283 -4.97 41.04 23.87
N ASN A 284 -4.37 41.53 24.95
CA ASN A 284 -5.04 42.14 26.08
C ASN A 284 -4.34 43.45 26.49
N ARG A 285 -4.92 44.18 27.46
CA ARG A 285 -4.35 45.46 27.92
C ARG A 285 -2.93 45.36 28.49
N ARG A 286 -2.53 44.20 29.02
CA ARG A 286 -1.21 44.00 29.65
C ARG A 286 -0.12 43.71 28.62
N ASN A 287 -0.44 43.04 27.51
CA ASN A 287 0.53 42.66 26.48
C ASN A 287 0.44 43.49 25.18
N ALA A 288 -0.51 44.42 25.08
CA ALA A 288 -0.72 45.25 23.87
C ALA A 288 0.54 45.96 23.38
N ASN A 289 1.41 46.42 24.29
CA ASN A 289 2.68 47.06 23.94
C ASN A 289 3.64 46.13 23.21
N ASN A 290 3.67 44.84 23.59
CA ASN A 290 4.52 43.84 22.95
C ASN A 290 4.03 43.57 21.52
N PHE A 291 2.72 43.38 21.35
CA PHE A 291 2.10 43.22 20.04
C PHE A 291 2.29 44.44 19.15
N TYR A 292 2.13 45.64 19.70
CA TYR A 292 2.40 46.87 18.96
C TYR A 292 3.87 46.92 18.48
N SER A 293 4.82 46.61 19.34
CA SER A 293 6.25 46.58 18.99
C SER A 293 6.57 45.54 17.91
N MET A 294 5.93 44.36 17.97
CA MET A 294 6.05 43.32 16.94
C MET A 294 5.46 43.74 15.60
N ILE A 295 4.29 44.40 15.61
CA ILE A 295 3.65 44.95 14.39
C ILE A 295 4.51 46.07 13.80
N GLN A 296 5.08 46.94 14.63
CA GLN A 296 5.99 47.99 14.17
C GLN A 296 7.23 47.42 13.50
N SER A 297 7.85 46.42 14.14
CA SER A 297 9.01 45.71 13.57
C SER A 297 8.65 45.06 12.23
N SER A 298 7.49 44.43 12.15
CA SER A 298 6.98 43.81 10.91
C SER A 298 6.75 44.83 9.80
N ASN A 299 6.16 45.98 10.10
CA ASN A 299 5.97 47.06 9.13
C ASN A 299 7.28 47.67 8.64
N SER A 300 8.28 47.77 9.52
CA SER A 300 9.63 48.19 9.13
C SER A 300 10.24 47.21 8.13
N HIS A 301 10.10 45.91 8.39
CA HIS A 301 10.53 44.83 7.50
C HIS A 301 9.85 44.92 6.12
N ILE A 302 8.52 45.09 6.10
CA ILE A 302 7.75 45.24 4.85
C ILE A 302 8.20 46.46 4.05
N ARG A 303 8.42 47.62 4.70
CA ARG A 303 8.89 48.83 4.01
C ARG A 303 10.26 48.62 3.38
N ARG A 304 11.18 47.95 4.08
CA ARG A 304 12.50 47.62 3.54
C ARG A 304 12.38 46.70 2.32
N LEU A 305 11.65 45.59 2.43
CA LEU A 305 11.43 44.66 1.31
C LEU A 305 10.77 45.32 0.10
N MET A 306 9.82 46.24 0.32
CA MET A 306 9.20 47.01 -0.76
C MET A 306 10.19 47.95 -1.46
N SER A 307 11.13 48.53 -0.70
CA SER A 307 12.19 49.36 -1.26
C SER A 307 13.19 48.52 -2.06
N GLU A 308 13.60 47.37 -1.53
CA GLU A 308 14.50 46.42 -2.21
C GLU A 308 13.86 45.89 -3.49
N LYS A 309 12.58 45.50 -3.44
CA LYS A 309 11.80 45.11 -4.62
C LYS A 309 11.84 46.20 -5.69
N ARG A 310 11.54 47.45 -5.31
CA ARG A 310 11.55 48.58 -6.25
C ARG A 310 12.95 48.80 -6.84
N GLN A 311 14.00 48.61 -6.04
CA GLN A 311 15.38 48.75 -6.49
C GLN A 311 15.73 47.67 -7.52
N HIS A 312 15.41 46.40 -7.25
CA HIS A 312 15.64 45.32 -8.20
C HIS A 312 14.80 45.44 -9.48
N GLU A 313 13.54 45.89 -9.38
CA GLU A 313 12.72 46.18 -10.55
C GLU A 313 13.36 47.25 -11.44
N LYS A 314 13.93 48.31 -10.82
CA LYS A 314 14.66 49.35 -11.54
C LYS A 314 15.93 48.81 -12.20
N GLU A 315 16.72 48.02 -11.49
CA GLU A 315 17.94 47.39 -12.03
C GLU A 315 17.63 46.48 -13.22
N VAL A 316 16.54 45.72 -13.16
CA VAL A 316 16.08 44.88 -14.26
C VAL A 316 15.68 45.73 -15.47
N GLU A 317 14.96 46.83 -15.28
CA GLU A 317 14.55 47.68 -16.40
C GLU A 317 15.75 48.40 -17.03
N GLU A 318 16.69 48.90 -16.22
CA GLU A 318 17.95 49.46 -16.72
C GLU A 318 18.78 48.44 -17.51
N ALA A 319 18.83 47.19 -17.04
CA ALA A 319 19.52 46.10 -17.76
C ALA A 319 18.84 45.77 -19.09
N LYS A 320 17.50 45.75 -19.13
CA LYS A 320 16.74 45.58 -20.38
C LYS A 320 17.01 46.71 -21.36
N ASP A 321 17.02 47.95 -20.91
CA ASP A 321 17.26 49.10 -21.78
C ASP A 321 18.69 49.09 -22.31
N LYS A 322 19.69 48.78 -21.48
CA LYS A 322 21.07 48.56 -21.93
C LYS A 322 21.16 47.46 -23.00
N PHE A 323 20.44 46.35 -22.81
CA PHE A 323 20.39 45.27 -23.80
C PHE A 323 19.74 45.71 -25.11
N LYS A 324 18.59 46.39 -25.06
CA LYS A 324 17.91 46.95 -26.25
C LYS A 324 18.82 47.91 -27.02
N THR A 325 19.51 48.82 -26.32
CA THR A 325 20.44 49.76 -26.93
C THR A 325 21.63 49.06 -27.57
N ALA A 326 22.21 48.06 -26.91
CA ALA A 326 23.30 47.25 -27.47
C ALA A 326 22.86 46.52 -28.75
N MET A 327 21.68 45.90 -28.73
CA MET A 327 21.13 45.20 -29.90
C MET A 327 20.84 46.16 -31.07
N ALA A 328 20.26 47.33 -30.80
CA ALA A 328 20.05 48.36 -31.81
C ALA A 328 21.37 48.83 -32.45
N THR A 329 22.42 49.01 -31.63
CA THR A 329 23.75 49.39 -32.12
C THR A 329 24.34 48.34 -33.06
N ILE A 330 24.21 47.05 -32.71
CA ILE A 330 24.66 45.94 -33.56
C ILE A 330 23.90 45.93 -34.89
N LEU A 331 22.57 46.09 -34.86
CA LEU A 331 21.77 46.14 -36.09
C LEU A 331 22.20 47.29 -37.02
N THR A 332 22.40 48.49 -36.47
CA THR A 332 22.89 49.64 -37.25
C THR A 332 24.28 49.40 -37.84
N GLN A 333 25.19 48.76 -37.08
CA GLN A 333 26.52 48.38 -37.60
C GLN A 333 26.43 47.36 -38.73
N CYS A 334 25.55 46.36 -38.63
CA CYS A 334 25.31 45.38 -39.70
C CYS A 334 24.74 46.05 -40.96
N GLU A 335 23.74 46.92 -40.85
CA GLU A 335 23.14 47.66 -41.98
C GLU A 335 24.17 48.55 -42.69
N SER A 336 25.00 49.26 -41.92
CA SER A 336 26.07 50.10 -42.44
C SER A 336 27.10 49.27 -43.21
N SER A 337 27.47 48.10 -42.67
CA SER A 337 28.40 47.17 -43.32
C SER A 337 27.86 46.62 -44.64
N HIS A 338 26.57 46.27 -44.69
CA HIS A 338 25.91 45.86 -45.94
C HIS A 338 25.88 46.97 -46.98
N THR A 339 25.60 48.21 -46.55
CA THR A 339 25.57 49.38 -47.44
C THR A 339 26.94 49.62 -48.06
N VAL A 340 28.01 49.68 -47.24
CA VAL A 340 29.39 49.85 -47.73
C VAL A 340 29.79 48.72 -48.67
N HIS A 341 29.47 47.47 -48.35
CA HIS A 341 29.75 46.33 -49.22
C HIS A 341 29.04 46.45 -50.58
N ALA A 342 27.77 46.88 -50.60
CA ALA A 342 27.02 47.08 -51.83
C ALA A 342 27.66 48.18 -52.73
N TYR A 343 28.14 49.27 -52.15
CA TYR A 343 28.83 50.33 -52.89
C TYR A 343 30.16 49.87 -53.49
N VAL A 344 30.94 49.07 -52.75
CA VAL A 344 32.25 48.56 -53.22
C VAL A 344 32.11 47.52 -54.33
N VAL A 345 31.05 46.70 -54.32
CA VAL A 345 30.82 45.67 -55.35
C VAL A 345 30.18 46.24 -56.63
N SER A 346 29.55 47.42 -56.55
CA SER A 346 28.82 48.03 -57.66
C SER A 346 29.63 49.09 -58.43
N GLY A 347 30.86 49.40 -58.00
CA GLY A 347 31.80 50.29 -58.68
C GLY A 347 32.98 49.50 -59.23
#